data_AF-A0A953HQF4-F1
#
_entry.id   AF-A0A953HQF4-F1
#
_cell.length_a   1.000
_cell.length_b   1.000
_cell.length_c   1.000
_cell.angle_alpha   90.00
_cell.angle_beta   90.00
_cell.angle_gamma   90.00
#
_symmetry.space_group_name_H-M   'P 1'
#
loop_
_entity.id
_entity.type
_entity.pdbx_description
1 polymer ?
#
loop_
_entity_poly.entity_id
_entity_poly.type
_entity_poly.pdbx_seq_one_letter_code
_entity_poly.pdbx_strand_id
1 'polypeptide(L)' 'MEITGLPGAAALSATNLPKIDPPKCSEVIIAADADKAGLDAAEQLAGRLTASGLKVRIAAPATPGNDWNDELRSCSNTKN' A
#
# COMPACT_ATOMS: atom_id res chain seq x y z
N MET A 1 -9.31 0.41 2.17
CA MET A 1 -10.61 1.05 1.88
C MET A 1 -11.62 0.79 2.97
N GLU A 2 -11.88 -0.46 3.35
CA GLU A 2 -12.88 -0.77 4.38
C GLU A 2 -12.47 -0.27 5.79
N ILE A 3 -11.23 -0.51 6.21
CA ILE A 3 -10.70 0.02 7.49
C ILE A 3 -10.54 1.55 7.46
N THR A 4 -10.04 2.08 6.35
CA THR A 4 -9.63 3.48 6.25
C THR A 4 -10.75 4.43 5.82
N GLY A 5 -11.82 3.91 5.22
CA GLY A 5 -12.87 4.71 4.56
C GLY A 5 -12.42 5.48 3.31
N LEU A 6 -11.16 5.37 2.90
CA LEU A 6 -10.59 6.13 1.78
C LEU A 6 -10.76 5.40 0.45
N PRO A 7 -10.86 6.12 -0.69
CA PRO A 7 -10.69 5.57 -2.04
C PRO A 7 -9.41 4.75 -2.16
N GLY A 8 -9.43 3.70 -2.96
CA GLY A 8 -8.31 2.78 -3.10
C GLY A 8 -8.40 1.99 -4.38
N ALA A 9 -7.23 1.56 -4.84
CA ALA A 9 -7.04 0.70 -5.99
C ALA A 9 -5.98 -0.35 -5.63
N ALA A 10 -6.03 -1.50 -6.29
CA ALA A 10 -5.06 -2.56 -6.12
C ALA A 10 -4.38 -2.85 -7.46
N ALA A 11 -3.06 -3.02 -7.44
CA ALA A 11 -2.32 -3.47 -8.60
C ALA A 11 -2.52 -4.97 -8.79
N LEU A 12 -2.69 -5.43 -10.04
CA LEU A 12 -2.56 -6.84 -10.38
C LEU A 12 -1.07 -7.21 -10.36
N SER A 13 -0.56 -7.62 -9.18
CA SER A 13 0.85 -7.91 -8.84
C SER A 13 1.73 -6.69 -8.51
N ALA A 14 2.77 -6.96 -7.70
CA ALA A 14 3.81 -5.98 -7.33
C ALA A 14 4.52 -5.37 -8.55
N THR A 15 4.70 -6.14 -9.63
CA THR A 15 5.35 -5.65 -10.86
C THR A 15 4.60 -4.51 -11.53
N ASN A 16 3.29 -4.41 -11.34
CA ASN A 16 2.48 -3.36 -11.95
C ASN A 16 2.32 -2.13 -11.04
N LEU A 17 2.62 -2.25 -9.75
CA LEU A 17 2.48 -1.15 -8.78
C LEU A 17 3.26 0.12 -9.19
N PRO A 18 4.52 0.07 -9.64
CA PRO A 18 5.27 1.27 -10.03
C PRO A 18 4.68 2.05 -11.22
N LYS A 19 3.80 1.40 -12.00
CA LYS A 19 3.21 1.94 -13.23
C LYS A 19 1.85 2.62 -13.00
N ILE A 20 1.32 2.60 -11.78
CA ILE A 20 0.00 3.15 -11.46
C ILE A 20 0.07 4.67 -11.34
N ASP A 21 -0.75 5.36 -12.12
CA ASP A 21 -1.00 6.80 -11.93
C ASP A 21 -2.24 7.02 -11.06
N PRO A 22 -2.09 7.67 -9.89
CA PRO A 22 -3.22 8.01 -9.05
C PRO A 22 -4.06 9.12 -9.69
N PRO A 23 -5.38 9.15 -9.46
CA PRO A 23 -6.19 10.32 -9.79
C PRO A 23 -5.72 11.54 -8.99
N LYS A 24 -6.16 12.74 -9.39
CA LYS A 24 -5.79 13.99 -8.72
C LYS A 24 -6.17 13.94 -7.23
N CYS A 25 -5.17 13.99 -6.36
CA CYS A 25 -5.31 13.89 -4.91
C CYS A 25 -4.24 14.73 -4.20
N SER A 26 -4.43 14.98 -2.90
CA SER A 26 -3.49 15.72 -2.06
C SER A 26 -2.38 14.84 -1.46
N GLU A 27 -2.63 13.53 -1.34
CA GLU A 27 -1.70 12.55 -0.77
C GLU A 27 -2.01 11.15 -1.32
N VAL A 28 -0.95 10.36 -1.50
CA VAL A 28 -1.03 8.94 -1.86
C VAL A 28 -0.48 8.11 -0.72
N ILE A 29 -1.24 7.10 -0.28
CA ILE A 29 -0.78 6.10 0.68
C ILE A 29 -0.62 4.77 -0.08
N ILE A 30 0.61 4.28 -0.16
CA ILE A 30 0.92 2.99 -0.77
C ILE A 30 0.87 1.93 0.32
N ALA A 31 -0.16 1.08 0.28
CA ALA A 31 -0.28 -0.08 1.13
C ALA A 31 0.47 -1.25 0.49
N ALA A 32 1.69 -1.51 0.96
CA ALA A 32 2.56 -2.58 0.46
C ALA A 32 2.40 -3.84 1.33
N ASP A 33 2.65 -5.00 0.72
CA ASP A 33 2.82 -6.26 1.45
C ASP A 33 4.17 -6.23 2.20
N ALA A 34 4.26 -6.90 3.34
CA ALA A 34 5.47 -6.91 4.18
C ALA A 34 6.54 -7.89 3.66
N ASP A 35 6.72 -7.97 2.34
CA ASP A 35 7.77 -8.74 1.68
C ASP A 35 8.71 -7.85 0.85
N LYS A 36 9.83 -8.42 0.39
CA LYS A 36 10.82 -7.67 -0.37
C LYS A 36 10.26 -7.11 -1.68
N ALA A 37 9.44 -7.86 -2.39
CA ALA A 37 8.95 -7.47 -3.71
C ALA A 37 7.93 -6.33 -3.62
N GLY A 38 7.03 -6.39 -2.64
CA GLY A 38 6.05 -5.36 -2.33
C GLY A 38 6.70 -4.06 -1.88
N LEU A 39 7.68 -4.14 -0.98
CA LEU A 39 8.43 -2.97 -0.50
C LEU A 39 9.25 -2.32 -1.62
N ASP A 40 10.02 -3.09 -2.39
CA ASP A 40 10.81 -2.56 -3.51
C ASP A 40 9.93 -1.88 -4.57
N ALA A 41 8.73 -2.44 -4.84
CA ALA A 41 7.77 -1.85 -5.78
C ALA A 41 7.12 -0.57 -5.22
N ALA A 42 6.83 -0.53 -3.93
CA ALA A 42 6.27 0.64 -3.26
C ALA A 42 7.26 1.80 -3.23
N GLU A 43 8.54 1.52 -2.97
CA GLU A 43 9.62 2.52 -3.00
C GLU A 43 9.79 3.12 -4.40
N GLN A 44 9.75 2.30 -5.46
CA GLN A 44 9.82 2.78 -6.84
C GLN A 44 8.65 3.71 -7.19
N LEU A 45 7.42 3.34 -6.81
CA LEU A 45 6.25 4.20 -7.02
C LEU A 45 6.37 5.50 -6.20
N ALA A 46 6.77 5.41 -4.94
CA ALA A 46 6.94 6.58 -4.08
C ALA A 46 7.97 7.55 -4.64
N GLY A 47 9.12 7.06 -5.08
CA GLY A 47 10.15 7.89 -5.74
C GLY A 47 9.61 8.62 -6.97
N ARG A 48 8.88 7.91 -7.84
CA ARG A 48 8.28 8.49 -9.05
C ARG A 48 7.26 9.59 -8.74
N LEU A 49 6.35 9.32 -7.80
CA LEU A 49 5.27 10.25 -7.45
C LEU A 49 5.79 11.47 -6.66
N THR A 50 6.75 11.27 -5.75
CA THR A 50 7.39 12.38 -5.02
C THR A 50 8.21 13.27 -5.95
N ALA A 51 8.92 12.70 -6.93
CA ALA A 51 9.60 13.47 -7.98
C ALA A 51 8.62 14.30 -8.82
N SER A 52 7.36 13.89 -8.91
CA SER A 52 6.27 14.62 -9.56
C SER A 52 5.60 15.66 -8.65
N GLY A 53 6.09 15.84 -7.41
CA GLY A 53 5.59 16.82 -6.44
C GLY A 53 4.43 16.34 -5.57
N LEU A 54 4.06 15.06 -5.62
CA LEU A 54 3.02 14.49 -4.77
C LEU A 54 3.55 14.13 -3.38
N LYS A 55 2.70 14.31 -2.36
CA LYS A 55 2.95 13.78 -1.02
C LYS A 55 2.65 12.28 -1.00
N VAL A 56 3.63 11.47 -0.61
CA VAL A 56 3.49 10.00 -0.59
C VAL A 56 3.90 9.43 0.75
N ARG A 57 3.16 8.43 1.24
CA ARG A 57 3.54 7.59 2.39
C ARG A 57 3.45 6.12 2.03
N ILE A 58 4.36 5.32 2.56
CA ILE A 58 4.32 3.86 2.45
C ILE A 58 3.86 3.31 3.80
N ALA A 59 2.94 2.36 3.77
CA ALA A 59 2.51 1.59 4.92
C ALA A 59 2.63 0.10 4.59
N ALA A 60 3.18 -0.67 5.53
CA ALA A 60 3.24 -2.13 5.44
C ALA A 60 2.75 -2.76 6.77
N PRO A 61 2.27 -4.01 6.74
CA PRO A 61 2.00 -4.79 7.95
C PRO A 61 3.20 -4.83 8.90
N ALA A 62 2.92 -4.84 10.21
CA ALA A 62 3.97 -4.93 11.22
C ALA A 62 4.65 -6.31 11.21
N THR A 63 3.92 -7.35 10.80
CA THR A 63 4.39 -8.72 10.73
C THR A 63 5.07 -8.98 9.37
N PRO A 64 6.35 -9.37 9.32
CA PRO A 64 7.02 -9.70 8.07
C PRO A 64 6.32 -10.84 7.32
N GLY A 65 6.15 -10.70 6.01
CA GLY A 65 5.50 -11.68 5.14
C GLY A 65 3.97 -11.67 5.14
N ASN A 66 3.32 -10.90 6.02
CA ASN A 66 1.88 -10.71 5.98
C ASN A 66 1.47 -9.70 4.90
N ASP A 67 0.23 -9.85 4.43
CA ASP A 67 -0.48 -8.80 3.70
C ASP A 67 -1.46 -8.04 4.62
N TRP A 68 -2.07 -6.98 4.09
CA TRP A 68 -3.06 -6.19 4.85
C TRP A 68 -4.37 -6.93 5.16
N ASN A 69 -4.69 -7.97 4.41
CA ASN A 69 -5.86 -8.81 4.66
C ASN A 69 -5.60 -9.80 5.82
N ASP A 70 -4.38 -10.30 5.97
CA ASP A 70 -3.96 -11.11 7.12
C ASP A 70 -4.04 -10.33 8.43
N GLU A 71 -3.59 -9.06 8.44
CA GLU A 71 -3.71 -8.17 9.59
C GLU A 71 -5.17 -7.83 9.94
N LEU A 72 -6.04 -7.73 8.93
CA LEU A 72 -7.48 -7.56 9.12
C LEU A 72 -8.11 -8.77 9.82
N ARG A 73 -7.72 -9.97 9.38
CA ARG A 73 -8.18 -11.23 9.94
C ARG A 73 -7.65 -11.46 11.36
N SER A 74 -6.41 -11.07 11.66
CA SER A 74 -5.83 -11.16 13.01
C SER A 74 -6.54 -10.24 14.00
N CYS A 75 -6.83 -8.99 13.60
CA CYS A 75 -7.56 -8.03 14.43
C CYS A 75 -9.01 -8.46 14.72
N SER A 76 -9.68 -9.09 13.75
CA SER A 76 -11.06 -9.56 13.92
C SER A 76 -11.18 -10.81 14.79
N ASN A 77 -10.15 -11.66 14.83
CA ASN A 77 -10.15 -12.90 15.62
C ASN A 77 -9.83 -12.71 17.12
N THR A 78 -9.46 -11.50 17.54
CA THR A 78 -9.15 -11.16 18.95
C THR A 78 -10.40 -10.75 19.76
N LYS A 79 -11.61 -10.97 19.22
CA LYS A 79 -12.89 -10.57 19.87
C LYS A 79 -13.66 -11.71 20.56
N ASN A 80 -13.06 -12.87 20.81
CA ASN A 80 -13.68 -13.97 21.57
C ASN A 80 -12.89 -14.32 22.83
#